data_AF-B7X1S8-F1
#
_entry.id   AF-B7X1S8-F1
#
_cell.length_a   1.000
_cell.length_b   1.000
_cell.length_c   1.000
_cell.angle_alpha   90.00
_cell.angle_beta   90.00
_cell.angle_gamma   90.00
#
_symmetry.space_group_name_H-M   'P 1'
#
loop_
_entity.id
_entity.type
_entity.pdbx_description
1 polymer ?
#
loop_
_entity_poly.entity_id
_entity_poly.type
_entity_poly.pdbx_seq_one_letter_code
_entity_poly.pdbx_strand_id
1 'polypeptide(L)'
;MHVSFYDEGLNELSDANKASALASGCVPTKGLARNLPDNSILLGHTNEIGDWTGVYRKRPTGTERIARYRDFGRALRHAQRLNS
;
A
#
# COMPACT_ATOMS: atom_id res chain seq x y z
N MET A 1 11.47 -9.51 -0.84
CA MET A 1 10.53 -8.65 -0.09
C MET A 1 9.44 -8.23 -1.08
N HIS A 2 8.16 -8.13 -0.69
CA HIS A 2 7.04 -7.88 -1.61
C HIS A 2 6.28 -6.60 -1.21
N VAL A 3 5.76 -5.87 -2.20
CA VAL A 3 4.82 -4.76 -1.96
C VAL A 3 3.42 -5.34 -1.88
N SER A 4 2.69 -5.03 -0.82
CA SER A 4 1.31 -5.47 -0.63
C SER A 4 0.33 -4.31 -0.74
N PHE A 5 -0.94 -4.58 -1.02
CA PHE A 5 -2.00 -3.56 -0.95
C PHE A 5 -3.25 -4.10 -0.25
N TYR A 6 -3.97 -3.21 0.44
CA TYR A 6 -5.22 -3.58 1.11
C TYR A 6 -6.29 -3.87 0.07
N ASP A 7 -6.78 -5.12 0.08
CA ASP A 7 -7.86 -5.57 -0.78
C ASP A 7 -9.23 -5.48 -0.09
N GLU A 8 -9.24 -5.36 1.25
CA GLU A 8 -10.46 -5.19 2.07
C GLU A 8 -10.11 -4.34 3.31
N GLY A 9 -10.87 -3.27 3.58
CA GLY A 9 -10.78 -2.49 4.83
C GLY A 9 -10.74 -0.96 4.66
N LEU A 10 -10.47 -0.24 5.77
CA LEU A 10 -10.54 1.23 5.84
C LEU A 10 -9.66 1.99 4.83
N ASN A 11 -8.63 1.34 4.28
CA ASN A 11 -7.65 1.92 3.35
C ASN A 11 -7.56 1.12 2.04
N GLU A 12 -8.61 0.39 1.69
CA GLU A 12 -8.71 -0.39 0.45
C GLU A 12 -8.48 0.51 -0.78
N LEU A 13 -7.76 0.02 -1.78
CA LEU A 13 -7.57 0.73 -3.05
C LEU A 13 -8.83 0.64 -3.93
N SER A 14 -9.04 1.59 -4.84
CA SER A 14 -10.06 1.44 -5.89
C SER A 14 -9.71 0.29 -6.85
N ASP A 15 -10.71 -0.31 -7.51
CA ASP A 15 -10.51 -1.45 -8.41
C ASP A 15 -9.48 -1.19 -9.51
N ALA A 16 -9.46 0.02 -10.08
CA ALA A 16 -8.47 0.43 -11.07
C ALA A 16 -7.03 0.42 -10.51
N ASN A 17 -6.86 0.87 -9.28
CA ASN A 17 -5.56 0.89 -8.59
C ASN A 17 -5.14 -0.53 -8.15
N LYS A 18 -6.10 -1.37 -7.72
CA LYS A 18 -5.86 -2.79 -7.43
C LYS A 18 -5.36 -3.53 -8.67
N ALA A 19 -6.04 -3.37 -9.81
CA ALA A 19 -5.63 -3.98 -11.07
C ALA A 19 -4.21 -3.52 -11.49
N SER A 20 -3.91 -2.23 -11.32
CA SER A 20 -2.59 -1.67 -11.61
C SER A 20 -1.49 -2.20 -10.67
N ALA A 21 -1.80 -2.38 -9.37
CA ALA A 21 -0.89 -2.99 -8.40
C ALA A 21 -0.60 -4.46 -8.75
N LEU A 22 -1.64 -5.23 -9.06
CA LEU A 22 -1.53 -6.65 -9.45
C LEU A 22 -0.67 -6.81 -10.71
N ALA A 23 -0.92 -5.99 -11.74
CA ALA A 23 -0.13 -5.98 -12.98
C ALA A 23 1.36 -5.66 -12.73
N SER A 24 1.67 -4.98 -11.62
CA SER A 24 3.04 -4.62 -11.22
C SER A 24 3.68 -5.60 -10.24
N GLY A 25 3.06 -6.75 -10.01
CA GLY A 25 3.58 -7.81 -9.14
C GLY A 25 3.35 -7.58 -7.64
N CYS A 26 2.47 -6.65 -7.26
CA CYS A 26 2.07 -6.47 -5.87
C CYS A 26 1.14 -7.60 -5.41
N VAL A 27 1.19 -7.91 -4.11
CA VAL A 27 0.39 -8.99 -3.52
C VAL A 27 -0.81 -8.41 -2.78
N PRO A 28 -2.04 -8.85 -3.08
CA PRO A 28 -3.21 -8.44 -2.29
C PRO A 28 -3.08 -9.01 -0.87
N THR A 29 -3.28 -8.17 0.14
CA THR A 29 -3.39 -8.63 1.53
C THR A 29 -4.86 -8.66 1.93
N LYS A 30 -5.38 -9.87 2.12
CA LYS A 30 -6.69 -10.11 2.72
C LYS A 30 -6.55 -9.98 4.24
N GLY A 31 -7.09 -8.90 4.80
CA GLY A 31 -7.08 -8.63 6.23
C GLY A 31 -6.09 -7.57 6.70
N LEU A 32 -5.87 -7.53 8.02
CA LEU A 32 -5.12 -6.48 8.70
C LEU A 32 -3.61 -6.62 8.48
N ALA A 33 -2.91 -5.51 8.22
CA ALA A 33 -1.45 -5.48 8.03
C ALA A 33 -0.62 -6.06 9.18
N ARG A 34 -1.25 -6.37 10.33
CA ARG A 34 -0.62 -7.08 11.45
C ARG A 34 -0.03 -8.44 11.05
N ASN A 35 -0.57 -9.09 10.02
CA ASN A 35 -0.12 -10.41 9.56
C ASN A 35 1.10 -10.35 8.63
N LEU A 36 1.48 -9.15 8.18
CA LEU A 36 2.66 -8.99 7.34
C LEU A 36 3.93 -8.96 8.19
N PRO A 37 5.06 -9.47 7.66
CA PRO A 37 6.36 -9.32 8.28
C PRO A 37 6.70 -7.86 8.57
N ASP A 38 7.49 -7.62 9.62
CA ASP A 38 7.95 -6.26 9.90
C ASP A 38 8.79 -5.70 8.76
N ASN A 39 8.68 -4.38 8.59
CA ASN A 39 9.19 -3.58 7.49
C ASN A 39 8.55 -3.81 6.11
N SER A 40 7.58 -4.72 5.97
CA SER A 40 6.81 -4.89 4.73
C SER A 40 6.23 -3.57 4.22
N ILE A 41 6.22 -3.39 2.90
CA ILE A 41 5.69 -2.18 2.26
C ILE A 41 4.26 -2.41 1.81
N LEU A 42 3.42 -1.43 2.07
CA LEU A 42 1.97 -1.46 1.90
C LEU A 42 1.50 -0.25 1.10
N LEU A 43 0.55 -0.47 0.19
CA LEU A 43 -0.21 0.56 -0.50
C LEU A 43 -1.66 0.55 0.01
N GLY A 44 -2.23 1.74 0.19
CA GLY A 44 -3.63 1.90 0.56
C GLY A 44 -4.13 3.31 0.34
N HIS A 45 -5.43 3.49 0.21
CA HIS A 45 -6.02 4.82 0.23
C HIS A 45 -5.83 5.46 1.61
N THR A 46 -5.67 6.76 1.63
CA THR A 46 -5.74 7.52 2.87
C THR A 46 -7.19 7.96 3.10
N ASN A 47 -7.57 8.14 4.36
CA ASN A 47 -8.87 8.69 4.75
C ASN A 47 -9.01 10.22 4.51
N GLU A 48 -8.15 10.80 3.67
CA GLU A 48 -8.07 12.23 3.41
C GLU A 48 -8.87 12.62 2.16
N ILE A 49 -9.35 13.86 2.12
CA ILE A 49 -10.07 14.41 0.97
C ILE A 49 -9.15 14.46 -0.26
N GLY A 50 -9.63 13.91 -1.39
CA GLY A 50 -8.96 13.98 -2.68
C GLY A 50 -8.17 12.73 -3.10
N ASP A 51 -8.63 11.55 -2.69
CA ASP A 51 -8.21 10.23 -3.21
C ASP A 51 -6.69 9.99 -3.18
N TRP A 52 -6.05 10.35 -2.07
CA TRP A 52 -4.62 10.13 -1.92
C TRP A 52 -4.31 8.66 -1.65
N THR A 53 -3.28 8.15 -2.31
CA THR A 53 -2.68 6.85 -2.02
C THR A 53 -1.49 7.01 -1.07
N GLY A 54 -1.54 6.33 0.07
CA GLY A 54 -0.45 6.23 1.03
C GLY A 54 0.48 5.05 0.74
N VAL A 55 1.76 5.28 1.00
CA VAL A 55 2.79 4.24 1.09
C VAL A 55 3.12 4.05 2.57
N TYR A 56 2.95 2.83 3.07
CA TYR A 56 3.09 2.49 4.47
C TYR A 56 4.19 1.45 4.67
N ARG A 57 4.85 1.50 5.82
CA ARG A 57 5.76 0.47 6.31
C ARG A 57 5.13 -0.21 7.50
N LYS A 58 5.09 -1.54 7.49
CA LYS A 58 4.75 -2.34 8.66
C LYS A 58 5.84 -2.15 9.72
N ARG A 59 5.44 -1.75 10.92
CA ARG A 59 6.29 -1.69 12.12
C ARG A 59 5.79 -2.70 13.15
N PRO A 60 6.60 -3.10 14.14
CA PRO A 60 6.17 -4.06 15.16
C PRO A 60 4.84 -3.66 15.83
N THR A 61 4.66 -2.36 16.08
CA THR A 61 3.49 -1.80 16.79
C THR A 61 2.35 -1.32 15.89
N GLY A 62 2.48 -1.41 14.56
CA GLY A 62 1.44 -0.91 13.65
C GLY A 62 1.92 -0.63 12.24
N THR A 63 1.32 0.37 11.59
CA THR A 63 1.75 0.82 10.26
C THR A 63 2.16 2.29 10.32
N GLU A 64 3.31 2.60 9.75
CA GLU A 64 3.83 3.95 9.65
C GLU A 64 3.64 4.43 8.21
N ARG A 65 3.08 5.62 8.01
CA ARG A 65 2.98 6.22 6.68
C ARG A 65 4.30 6.88 6.32
N ILE A 66 4.93 6.42 5.26
CA ILE A 66 6.22 6.93 4.76
C ILE A 66 5.99 8.10 3.80
N ALA A 67 4.99 7.96 2.93
CA ALA A 67 4.69 8.94 1.90
C ALA A 67 3.21 8.88 1.49
N ARG A 68 2.75 9.91 0.79
CA ARG A 68 1.44 9.94 0.13
C ARG A 68 1.52 10.65 -1.21
N TYR A 69 0.74 10.19 -2.18
CA TYR A 69 0.66 10.76 -3.52
C TYR A 69 -0.79 10.77 -4.02
N ARG A 70 -1.16 11.80 -4.78
CA ARG A 70 -2.41 11.79 -5.56
C ARG A 70 -2.32 10.86 -6.77
N ASP A 71 -1.15 10.81 -7.39
CA ASP A 71 -0.89 9.91 -8.51
C ASP A 71 -0.52 8.51 -8.00
N PHE A 72 -1.38 7.54 -8.29
CA PHE A 72 -1.16 6.14 -7.89
C PHE A 72 0.15 5.57 -8.46
N GLY A 73 0.48 5.90 -9.71
CA GLY A 73 1.72 5.44 -10.35
C GLY A 73 2.98 5.90 -9.60
N ARG A 74 2.99 7.13 -9.07
CA ARG A 74 4.06 7.65 -8.21
C ARG A 74 4.13 6.91 -6.88
N ALA A 75 3.00 6.64 -6.23
CA ALA A 75 2.97 5.85 -5.01
C ALA A 75 3.54 4.44 -5.23
N LEU A 76 3.12 3.78 -6.30
CA LEU A 76 3.55 2.43 -6.65
C LEU A 76 5.06 2.36 -6.92
N ARG A 77 5.60 3.26 -7.75
CA ARG A 77 7.05 3.33 -8.01
C ARG A 77 7.86 3.60 -6.75
N HIS A 78 7.36 4.44 -5.85
CA HIS A 78 8.02 4.68 -4.57
C HIS A 78 8.00 3.40 -3.71
N ALA A 79 6.86 2.75 -3.57
CA ALA A 79 6.76 1.50 -2.82
C ALA A 79 7.71 0.41 -3.33
N GLN A 80 7.83 0.25 -4.65
CA GLN A 80 8.75 -0.69 -5.28
C GLN A 80 10.22 -0.35 -5.01
N ARG A 81 10.59 0.93 -5.01
CA ARG A 81 11.97 1.37 -4.69
C ARG A 81 12.35 1.10 -3.23
N LEU A 82 11.40 1.20 -2.30
CA LEU A 82 11.64 0.91 -0.88
C LEU A 82 11.81 -0.59 -0.59
N ASN A 83 11.45 -1.42 -1.56
CA ASN A 83 11.54 -2.87 -1.53
C ASN A 83 12.83 -3.41 -2.19
N SER A 84 13.62 -2.50 -2.81
CA SER A 84 14.91 -2.77 -3.46
C SER A 84 16.04 -2.57 -2.45
#